data_AF-A0A0B8PS30-F1
#
_entry.id   AF-A0A0B8PS30-F1
#
_cell.length_a   1.000
_cell.length_b   1.000
_cell.length_c   1.000
_cell.angle_alpha   90.00
_cell.angle_beta   90.00
_cell.angle_gamma   90.00
#
_symmetry.space_group_name_H-M   'P 1'
#
loop_
_entity.id
_entity.type
_entity.pdbx_description
1 polymer ?
#
loop_
_entity_poly.entity_id
_entity_poly.type
_entity_poly.pdbx_seq_one_letter_code
_entity_poly.pdbx_strand_id
1 'polypeptide(L)' 'MAEGQDELRVPMTYKANGLEYTKTFILKRGSYAIDVAYDVVNNSGANATVGMYAHLRQTYRSLAVA' A
#
# COMPACT_ATOMS: atom_id res chain seq x y z
N MET A 1 10.38 -2.00 17.08
CA MET A 1 11.30 -1.00 16.49
C MET A 1 12.50 -0.92 17.40
N ALA A 2 13.72 -0.84 16.85
CA ALA A 2 14.90 -0.62 17.67
C ALA A 2 14.80 0.74 18.40
N GLU A 3 15.57 0.92 19.48
CA GLU A 3 15.70 2.24 20.10
C GLU A 3 16.22 3.26 19.09
N GLY A 4 15.62 4.45 19.07
CA GLY A 4 15.92 5.52 18.10
C GLY A 4 15.37 5.33 16.68
N GLN A 5 14.67 4.24 16.37
CA GLN A 5 14.02 4.07 15.07
C GLN A 5 12.62 4.70 15.07
N ASP A 6 12.45 5.78 14.30
CA ASP A 6 11.18 6.52 14.21
C ASP A 6 10.32 6.15 12.99
N GLU A 7 10.86 5.36 12.07
CA GLU A 7 10.18 4.90 10.87
C GLU A 7 10.33 3.38 10.67
N LEU A 8 9.22 2.73 10.32
CA LEU A 8 9.18 1.35 9.85
C LEU A 8 8.68 1.33 8.40
N ARG A 9 9.47 0.76 7.49
CA ARG A 9 9.11 0.57 6.09
C ARG A 9 8.84 -0.90 5.81
N VAL A 10 7.68 -1.20 5.21
CA VAL A 10 7.26 -2.55 4.85
C VAL A 10 7.06 -2.62 3.33
N PRO A 11 8.10 -2.95 2.55
CA PRO A 11 7.98 -3.09 1.10
C PRO A 11 7.35 -4.44 0.71
N MET A 12 6.41 -4.39 -0.21
CA MET A 12 5.78 -5.55 -0.85
C MET A 12 6.06 -5.49 -2.35
N THR A 13 6.70 -6.53 -2.89
CA THR A 13 7.05 -6.61 -4.31
C THR A 13 6.11 -7.55 -5.07
N TYR A 14 5.76 -7.16 -6.29
CA TYR A 14 4.98 -7.98 -7.22
C TYR A 14 5.55 -7.79 -8.64
N LYS A 15 5.66 -8.86 -9.41
CA LYS A 15 6.15 -8.81 -10.79
C LYS A 15 5.15 -9.50 -11.72
N ALA A 16 4.78 -8.83 -12.80
CA ALA A 16 3.90 -9.38 -13.83
C ALA A 16 4.05 -8.62 -15.14
N ASN A 17 3.96 -9.33 -16.27
CA ASN A 17 3.92 -8.73 -17.62
C ASN A 17 5.09 -7.78 -17.92
N GLY A 18 6.28 -8.05 -17.37
CA GLY A 18 7.45 -7.17 -17.50
C GLY A 18 7.41 -5.91 -16.64
N LEU A 19 6.40 -5.75 -15.77
CA LEU A 19 6.36 -4.72 -14.75
C LEU A 19 6.76 -5.27 -13.38
N GLU A 20 7.50 -4.46 -12.63
CA GLU A 20 7.81 -4.69 -11.23
C GLU A 20 7.19 -3.59 -10.38
N TYR A 21 6.40 -3.97 -9.39
CA TYR A 21 5.69 -3.07 -8.49
C TYR A 21 6.27 -3.24 -7.09
N THR A 22 6.61 -2.14 -6.43
CA THR A 22 6.92 -2.12 -5.00
C THR A 22 5.92 -1.21 -4.31
N LYS A 23 5.08 -1.78 -3.45
CA LYS A 23 4.20 -1.02 -2.56
C LYS A 23 4.84 -0.97 -1.17
N THR A 24 5.11 0.21 -0.66
CA THR A 24 5.72 0.39 0.67
C THR A 24 4.74 1.03 1.62
N PHE A 25 4.37 0.33 2.70
CA PHE A 25 3.71 0.94 3.84
C PHE A 25 4.78 1.56 4.75
N ILE A 26 4.61 2.83 5.12
CA ILE A 26 5.55 3.57 5.95
C ILE A 26 4.80 4.00 7.21
N LEU A 27 5.26 3.50 8.36
CA LEU A 27 4.70 3.81 9.67
C LEU A 27 5.70 4.65 10.44
N LYS A 28 5.22 5.70 11.12
CA LYS A 28 6.05 6.61 11.90
C LYS A 28 5.66 6.56 13.38
N ARG A 29 6.65 6.58 14.28
CA ARG A 29 6.41 6.58 15.73
C ARG A 29 5.53 7.75 16.14
N GLY A 30 4.49 7.48 16.93
CA GLY A 30 3.55 8.51 17.40
C GLY A 30 2.54 9.01 16.35
N SER A 31 2.51 8.42 15.16
CA SER A 31 1.57 8.77 14.09
C SER A 31 0.56 7.66 13.86
N TYR A 32 -0.71 8.05 13.63
CA TYR A 32 -1.75 7.15 13.12
C TYR A 32 -1.86 7.18 11.59
N ALA A 33 -1.26 8.18 10.94
CA ALA A 33 -1.17 8.20 9.48
C ALA A 33 -0.17 7.15 9.00
N ILE A 34 -0.59 6.36 8.01
CA ILE A 34 0.24 5.38 7.31
C ILE A 34 0.45 5.92 5.89
N ASP A 35 1.70 6.24 5.54
CA ASP A 35 2.01 6.63 4.16
C ASP A 35 2.10 5.36 3.30
N VAL A 36 1.66 5.47 2.05
CA VAL A 36 1.72 4.37 1.07
C VAL A 36 2.44 4.88 -0.18
N ALA A 37 3.64 4.35 -0.42
CA ALA A 37 4.45 4.66 -1.60
C ALA A 37 4.38 3.53 -2.63
N TYR A 38 4.48 3.89 -3.91
CA TYR A 38 4.44 2.96 -5.03
C TYR A 38 5.58 3.26 -5.98
N ASP A 39 6.41 2.26 -6.25
CA ASP A 39 7.43 2.27 -7.29
C ASP A 39 7.02 1.29 -8.38
N VAL A 40 7.06 1.73 -9.64
CA VAL A 40 6.70 0.89 -10.80
C VAL A 40 7.83 0.97 -11.82
N VAL A 41 8.49 -0.17 -12.04
CA VAL A 41 9.53 -0.32 -13.06
C VAL A 41 8.93 -1.05 -14.26
N ASN A 42 8.95 -0.41 -15.43
CA ASN A 42 8.40 -0.99 -16.66
C ASN A 42 9.53 -1.51 -17.56
N ASN A 43 9.72 -2.83 -17.56
CA ASN A 43 10.64 -3.56 -18.42
C ASN A 43 9.92 -4.30 -19.57
N SER A 44 8.66 -3.98 -19.84
CA SER A 44 7.83 -4.72 -20.81
C SER A 44 8.12 -4.42 -22.27
N GLY A 45 8.86 -3.34 -22.57
CA GLY A 45 9.11 -2.86 -23.93
C GLY A 45 7.92 -2.12 -24.58
N ALA A 46 6.82 -1.93 -23.86
CA ALA A 46 5.66 -1.15 -24.28
C ALA A 46 5.25 -0.13 -23.21
N ASN A 47 4.47 0.88 -23.59
CA ASN A 47 3.93 1.84 -22.63
C ASN A 47 2.97 1.15 -21.66
N ALA A 48 3.18 1.37 -20.36
CA ALA A 48 2.26 0.92 -19.32
C ALA A 48 1.35 2.07 -18.88
N THR A 49 0.06 1.78 -18.72
CA THR A 49 -0.92 2.70 -18.12
C THR A 49 -1.27 2.19 -16.74
N VAL A 50 -1.09 3.03 -15.72
CA VAL A 50 -1.31 2.65 -14.32
C VAL A 50 -2.29 3.63 -13.69
N GLY A 51 -3.29 3.11 -12.96
CA GLY A 51 -4.28 3.90 -12.24
C GLY A 51 -4.22 3.60 -10.75
N MET A 52 -4.17 4.65 -9.93
CA MET A 52 -4.23 4.52 -8.48
C MET A 52 -5.69 4.32 -8.05
N TYR A 53 -5.91 3.31 -7.20
CA TYR A 53 -7.23 3.03 -6.63
C TYR A 53 -7.14 2.91 -5.11
N ALA A 54 -8.04 3.59 -4.41
CA ALA A 54 -8.19 3.52 -2.97
C ALA A 54 -9.68 3.55 -2.61
N HIS A 55 -10.10 2.69 -1.68
CA HIS A 55 -11.49 2.58 -1.25
C HIS A 55 -11.55 2.14 0.22
N LEU A 56 -12.33 2.87 1.02
CA LEU A 56 -12.70 2.46 2.37
C LEU A 56 -14.02 1.71 2.29
N ARG A 57 -14.05 0.47 2.79
CA ARG A 57 -15.25 -0.36 2.82
C ARG A 57 -15.61 -0.68 4.26
N GLN A 58 -16.87 -0.41 4.62
CA GLN A 58 -17.45 -0.76 5.91
C GLN A 58 -18.76 -1.51 5.68
N THR A 59 -18.94 -2.62 6.40
CA THR A 59 -20.22 -3.34 6.46
C THR A 59 -20.86 -3.05 7.80
N TYR A 60 -22.10 -2.57 7.81
CA TYR A 60 -22.90 -2.41 9.02
C TYR A 60 -23.97 -3.49 9.07
N ARG A 61 -24.12 -4.17 10.21
CA ARG A 61 -25.20 -5.12 10.46
C ARG A 61 -25.98 -4.64 11.67
N SER A 62 -27.16 -4.09 11.44
CA SER A 62 -28.13 -3.83 12.52
C SER A 62 -28.84 -5.13 12.88
N LEU A 63 -28.79 -5.53 14.15
CA LEU A 63 -29.65 -6.58 14.67
C LEU A 63 -31.04 -5.96 14.89
N ALA A 64 -32.02 -6.32 14.07
CA ALA A 64 -33.42 -6.02 14.38
C ALA A 64 -33.84 -7.00 15.48
N VAL A 65 -34.11 -6.48 16.68
CA VAL A 65 -34.80 -7.23 17.72
C VAL A 65 -36.28 -7.21 17.35
N ALA A 66 -36.85 -8.39 17.12
CA ALA A 66 -38.28 -8.59 16.84
C ALA A 66 -39.10 -8.49 18.13
#